data_AF-F8RYH1-F1
#
_entry.id   AF-F8RYH1-F1
#
_cell.length_a   1.000
_cell.length_b   1.000
_cell.length_c   1.000
_cell.angle_alpha   90.00
_cell.angle_beta   90.00
_cell.angle_gamma   90.00
#
_symmetry.space_group_name_H-M   'P 1'
#
loop_
_entity.id
_entity.type
_entity.pdbx_description
1 polymer ?
#
loop_
_entity_poly.entity_id
_entity_poly.type
_entity_poly.pdbx_seq_one_letter_code
_entity_poly.pdbx_strand_id
1 'polypeptide(L)'
;VIPSSAEKRARGFFNYQASIFTENFGPEFTGDQDFFSVFAIFFPAATGILAGANISGDLEDPQEAIPKGTMLAILITTVAYIGVAICAAACVVRDATGNVNDTVVSGMNCNGSSACALGYDFSSCKFQTCDYGLMNNFQVMSMVSGFGPLITAGIFSATLSSALASLVSAPKVFQALCKDNIYRALHFFAKGYGKNNEPIRGYILTFLIALGFILIAKLNTIAPIIS
;
A
#
# COMPACT_ATOMS: atom_id res chain seq x y z
N VAL A 1 -21.72 11.41 -8.98
CA VAL A 1 -21.02 10.20 -9.50
C VAL A 1 -20.59 10.52 -10.91
N ILE A 2 -19.29 10.55 -11.21
CA ILE A 2 -18.81 10.77 -12.58
C ILE A 2 -19.22 9.53 -13.38
N PRO A 3 -19.98 9.64 -14.48
CA PRO A 3 -20.39 8.49 -15.25
C PRO A 3 -19.15 7.76 -15.78
N SER A 4 -19.05 6.45 -15.48
CA SER A 4 -18.02 5.57 -16.01
C SER A 4 -18.08 5.53 -17.54
N SER A 5 -17.02 5.93 -18.23
CA SER A 5 -16.89 5.74 -19.68
C SER A 5 -16.88 4.25 -20.05
N ALA A 6 -17.18 3.92 -21.30
CA ALA A 6 -17.14 2.54 -21.79
C ALA A 6 -15.77 1.88 -21.56
N GLU A 7 -14.68 2.63 -21.73
CA GLU A 7 -13.33 2.16 -21.44
C GLU A 7 -13.10 1.81 -19.97
N LYS A 8 -13.61 2.64 -19.04
CA LYS A 8 -13.49 2.35 -17.60
C LYS A 8 -14.29 1.11 -17.21
N ARG A 9 -15.46 0.89 -17.82
CA ARG A 9 -16.27 -0.32 -17.63
C ARG A 9 -15.58 -1.56 -18.16
N ALA A 10 -14.98 -1.48 -19.35
CA ALA A 10 -14.20 -2.58 -19.93
C ALA A 10 -13.00 -2.97 -19.05
N ARG A 11 -12.41 -2.01 -18.33
CA ARG A 11 -11.32 -2.24 -17.35
C ARG A 11 -11.82 -2.66 -15.96
N GLY A 12 -13.13 -2.79 -15.77
CA GLY A 12 -13.74 -3.35 -14.57
C GLY A 12 -14.35 -2.33 -13.59
N PHE A 13 -14.42 -1.03 -13.92
CA PHE A 13 -15.03 -0.02 -13.06
C PHE A 13 -16.49 0.25 -13.43
N PHE A 14 -17.40 -0.02 -12.48
CA PHE A 14 -18.85 0.01 -12.71
C PHE A 14 -19.62 0.95 -11.78
N ASN A 15 -18.92 1.87 -11.09
CA ASN A 15 -19.44 2.68 -9.98
C ASN A 15 -19.92 1.81 -8.81
N TYR A 16 -20.48 2.43 -7.77
CA TYR A 16 -20.94 1.71 -6.58
C TYR A 16 -22.11 0.79 -6.88
N GLN A 17 -21.89 -0.51 -6.68
CA GLN A 17 -22.91 -1.53 -6.88
C GLN A 17 -22.90 -2.58 -5.78
N ALA A 18 -24.10 -2.90 -5.30
CA ALA A 18 -24.28 -3.91 -4.27
C ALA A 18 -23.92 -5.32 -4.77
N SER A 19 -24.19 -5.63 -6.05
CA SER A 19 -23.87 -6.93 -6.66
C SER A 19 -22.36 -7.20 -6.69
N ILE A 20 -21.57 -6.18 -7.07
CA ILE A 20 -20.10 -6.25 -7.08
C ILE A 20 -19.57 -6.39 -5.66
N PHE A 21 -20.13 -5.64 -4.69
CA PHE A 21 -19.74 -5.78 -3.30
C PHE A 21 -20.00 -7.19 -2.75
N THR A 22 -21.16 -7.79 -3.05
CA THR A 22 -21.47 -9.15 -2.62
C THR A 22 -20.57 -10.20 -3.26
N GLU A 23 -20.19 -10.01 -4.54
CA GLU A 23 -19.24 -10.89 -5.22
C GLU A 23 -17.84 -10.76 -4.61
N ASN A 24 -17.43 -9.55 -4.23
CA ASN A 24 -16.13 -9.27 -3.64
C ASN A 24 -16.01 -9.63 -2.15
N PHE A 25 -17.12 -9.89 -1.45
CA PHE A 25 -17.12 -10.05 0.01
C PHE A 25 -16.39 -11.31 0.50
N GLY A 26 -16.47 -12.41 -0.25
CA GLY A 26 -15.78 -13.66 0.10
C GLY A 26 -14.32 -13.64 -0.32
N PRO A 27 -13.38 -14.28 0.41
CA PRO A 27 -11.99 -14.35 -0.04
C PRO A 27 -11.86 -15.24 -1.29
N GLU A 28 -11.04 -14.82 -2.24
CA GLU A 28 -10.58 -15.66 -3.35
C GLU A 28 -9.08 -15.47 -3.47
N PHE A 29 -8.33 -16.48 -3.05
CA PHE A 29 -6.88 -16.48 -3.13
C PHE A 29 -6.45 -17.09 -4.46
N THR A 30 -5.62 -16.36 -5.20
CA THR A 30 -5.11 -16.78 -6.51
C THR A 30 -3.61 -17.14 -6.41
N GLY A 31 -3.20 -18.16 -7.15
CA GLY A 31 -1.83 -18.68 -7.12
C GLY A 31 -1.45 -19.30 -5.76
N ASP A 32 -0.20 -19.12 -5.35
CA ASP A 32 0.35 -19.67 -4.08
C ASP A 32 0.15 -18.72 -2.88
N GLN A 33 -0.85 -17.83 -2.95
CA GLN A 33 -1.12 -16.88 -1.87
C GLN A 33 -2.14 -17.44 -0.88
N ASP A 34 -1.92 -17.18 0.40
CA ASP A 34 -2.84 -17.50 1.49
C ASP A 34 -3.12 -16.25 2.34
N PHE A 35 -3.97 -16.37 3.36
CA PHE A 35 -4.31 -15.26 4.26
C PHE A 35 -3.06 -14.62 4.89
N PHE A 36 -2.12 -15.43 5.37
CA PHE A 36 -0.93 -14.94 6.05
C PHE A 36 0.06 -14.26 5.08
N SER A 37 0.20 -14.76 3.85
CA SER A 37 1.01 -14.11 2.82
C SER A 37 0.46 -12.73 2.46
N VAL A 38 -0.86 -12.61 2.26
CA VAL A 38 -1.49 -11.31 1.98
C VAL A 38 -1.36 -10.37 3.19
N PHE A 39 -1.54 -10.89 4.41
CA PHE A 39 -1.34 -10.11 5.63
C PHE A 39 0.10 -9.59 5.76
N ALA A 40 1.12 -10.41 5.46
CA ALA A 40 2.52 -10.00 5.48
C ALA A 40 2.87 -8.94 4.42
N ILE A 41 2.13 -8.88 3.30
CA ILE A 41 2.28 -7.80 2.32
C ILE A 41 1.59 -6.51 2.80
N PHE A 42 0.48 -6.62 3.52
CA PHE A 42 -0.28 -5.47 4.03
C PHE A 42 0.32 -4.87 5.31
N PHE A 43 0.90 -5.69 6.18
CA PHE A 43 1.37 -5.27 7.51
C PHE A 43 2.33 -4.07 7.50
N PRO A 44 3.30 -3.93 6.56
CA PRO A 44 4.17 -2.76 6.50
C PRO A 44 3.39 -1.44 6.35
N ALA A 45 2.19 -1.46 5.77
CA ALA A 45 1.33 -0.27 5.65
C ALA A 45 0.76 0.21 7.00
N ALA A 46 0.69 -0.67 8.00
CA ALA A 46 0.28 -0.34 9.37
C ALA A 46 1.47 -0.05 10.31
N THR A 47 2.70 -0.30 9.86
CA THR A 47 3.91 0.05 10.61
C THR A 47 4.17 1.57 10.59
N GLY A 48 5.17 2.03 11.35
CA GLY A 48 5.56 3.44 11.40
C GLY A 48 4.97 4.24 12.56
N ILE A 49 4.23 3.59 13.46
CA ILE A 49 3.66 4.16 14.70
C ILE A 49 4.75 4.84 15.56
N LEU A 50 5.98 4.31 15.52
CA LEU A 50 7.11 4.80 16.31
C LEU A 50 7.80 6.05 15.71
N ALA A 51 7.42 6.49 14.51
CA ALA A 51 8.04 7.66 13.88
C ALA A 51 7.82 8.94 14.71
N GLY A 52 6.63 9.10 15.31
CA GLY A 52 6.31 10.24 16.18
C GLY A 52 7.08 10.21 17.51
N ALA A 53 7.33 9.02 18.07
CA ALA A 53 8.11 8.86 19.29
C ALA A 53 9.60 9.19 19.07
N ASN A 54 10.13 9.00 17.87
CA ASN A 54 11.54 9.26 17.57
C ASN A 54 11.91 10.76 17.55
N ILE A 55 10.92 11.66 17.60
CA ILE A 55 11.09 13.12 17.64
C ILE A 55 10.60 13.67 19.01
N SER A 56 10.53 12.81 20.03
CA SER A 56 10.04 13.18 21.36
C SER A 56 10.83 14.30 22.03
N GLY A 57 12.11 14.47 21.66
CA GLY A 57 13.00 15.51 22.19
C GLY A 57 12.69 16.92 21.71
N ASP A 58 11.95 17.06 20.61
CA ASP A 58 11.58 18.37 20.03
C ASP A 58 10.12 18.76 20.38
N LEU A 59 9.43 17.95 21.18
CA LEU A 59 8.06 18.22 21.62
C LEU A 59 8.07 19.08 22.90
N GLU A 60 7.14 20.04 22.98
CA GLU A 60 6.91 20.86 24.17
C GLU A 60 6.52 19.98 25.38
N ASP A 61 5.58 19.03 25.19
CA ASP A 61 5.11 18.09 26.21
C ASP A 61 5.01 16.63 25.67
N PRO A 62 6.12 15.86 25.68
CA PRO A 62 6.15 14.53 25.06
C PRO A 62 5.25 13.50 25.75
N GLN A 63 5.08 13.59 27.08
CA GLN A 63 4.32 12.60 27.86
C GLN A 63 2.82 12.58 27.49
N GLU A 64 2.26 13.72 27.11
CA GLU A 64 0.85 13.84 26.71
C GLU A 64 0.68 13.79 25.20
N ALA A 65 1.60 14.41 24.43
CA ALA A 65 1.49 14.52 22.98
C ALA A 65 1.67 13.18 22.26
N ILE A 66 2.63 12.34 22.67
CA ILE A 66 2.90 11.05 22.02
C ILE A 66 1.68 10.13 22.07
N PRO A 67 1.08 9.80 23.23
CA PRO A 67 -0.03 8.85 23.28
C PRO A 67 -1.27 9.37 22.53
N LYS A 68 -1.60 10.67 22.66
CA LYS A 68 -2.76 11.26 21.97
C LYS A 68 -2.58 11.29 20.46
N GLY A 69 -1.42 11.76 20.00
CA GLY A 69 -1.11 11.84 18.57
C GLY A 69 -1.08 10.46 17.92
N THR A 70 -0.44 9.49 18.59
CA THR A 70 -0.30 8.12 18.08
C THR A 70 -1.66 7.42 17.98
N MET A 71 -2.49 7.47 19.03
CA MET A 71 -3.81 6.84 19.02
C MET A 71 -4.74 7.46 17.98
N LEU A 72 -4.72 8.79 17.85
CA LEU A 72 -5.53 9.48 16.84
C LEU A 72 -5.07 9.14 15.42
N ALA A 73 -3.76 9.10 15.17
CA ALA A 73 -3.21 8.73 13.87
C ALA A 73 -3.58 7.29 13.47
N ILE A 74 -3.49 6.34 14.40
CA ILE A 74 -3.92 4.94 14.18
C ILE A 74 -5.41 4.89 13.83
N LEU A 75 -6.26 5.62 14.57
CA LEU A 75 -7.69 5.66 14.31
C LEU A 75 -7.98 6.20 12.89
N ILE A 76 -7.42 7.34 12.54
CA ILE A 76 -7.65 8.01 11.24
C ILE A 76 -7.18 7.11 10.09
N THR A 77 -5.98 6.53 10.20
CA THR A 77 -5.44 5.65 9.15
C THR A 77 -6.24 4.36 9.01
N THR A 78 -6.67 3.76 10.12
CA THR A 78 -7.51 2.55 10.09
C THR A 78 -8.86 2.82 9.40
N VAL A 79 -9.52 3.94 9.74
CA VAL A 79 -10.78 4.34 9.09
C VAL A 79 -10.56 4.60 7.60
N ALA A 80 -9.47 5.26 7.23
CA ALA A 80 -9.13 5.49 5.83
C ALA A 80 -8.88 4.19 5.06
N TYR A 81 -8.14 3.24 5.62
CA TYR A 81 -7.89 1.93 4.99
C TYR A 81 -9.18 1.14 4.79
N ILE A 82 -10.05 1.07 5.81
CA ILE A 82 -11.35 0.40 5.70
C ILE A 82 -12.21 1.09 4.64
N GLY A 83 -12.25 2.42 4.63
CA GLY A 83 -13.00 3.19 3.64
C GLY A 83 -12.56 2.92 2.21
N VAL A 84 -11.25 2.92 1.94
CA VAL A 84 -10.70 2.61 0.61
C VAL A 84 -11.00 1.17 0.21
N ALA A 85 -10.86 0.20 1.13
CA ALA A 85 -11.15 -1.20 0.86
C ALA A 85 -12.62 -1.44 0.48
N ILE A 86 -13.57 -0.87 1.24
CA ILE A 86 -15.01 -0.96 0.95
C ILE A 86 -15.33 -0.28 -0.39
N CYS A 87 -14.77 0.90 -0.63
CA CYS A 87 -14.97 1.61 -1.89
C CYS A 87 -14.49 0.79 -3.09
N ALA A 88 -13.26 0.24 -3.03
CA ALA A 88 -12.70 -0.61 -4.07
C ALA A 88 -13.56 -1.86 -4.32
N ALA A 89 -13.95 -2.56 -3.25
CA ALA A 89 -14.77 -3.76 -3.31
C ALA A 89 -16.18 -3.50 -3.87
N ALA A 90 -16.74 -2.30 -3.69
CA ALA A 90 -18.06 -1.96 -4.17
C ALA A 90 -18.08 -1.41 -5.62
N CYS A 91 -16.94 -1.01 -6.19
CA CYS A 91 -16.92 -0.32 -7.48
C CYS A 91 -16.10 -0.99 -8.60
N VAL A 92 -15.26 -1.96 -8.28
CA VAL A 92 -14.40 -2.65 -9.26
C VAL A 92 -14.58 -4.16 -9.15
N VAL A 93 -14.67 -4.84 -10.29
CA VAL A 93 -14.72 -6.31 -10.36
C VAL A 93 -13.32 -6.93 -10.23
N ARG A 94 -13.24 -8.22 -9.89
CA ARG A 94 -11.97 -8.94 -9.66
C ARG A 94 -11.09 -8.99 -10.90
N ASP A 95 -11.69 -9.40 -12.01
CA ASP A 95 -11.01 -9.58 -13.29
C ASP A 95 -11.74 -8.81 -14.39
N ALA A 96 -10.97 -8.21 -15.29
CA ALA A 96 -11.50 -7.51 -16.45
C ALA A 96 -10.52 -7.62 -17.64
N THR A 97 -11.06 -7.79 -18.84
CA THR A 97 -10.26 -7.94 -20.07
C THR A 97 -9.74 -6.62 -20.62
N GLY A 98 -10.45 -5.50 -20.38
CA GLY A 98 -10.13 -4.19 -20.95
C GLY A 98 -10.65 -3.98 -22.37
N ASN A 99 -11.34 -4.96 -22.96
CA ASN A 99 -11.91 -4.86 -24.31
C ASN A 99 -13.34 -4.31 -24.26
N VAL A 100 -13.60 -3.25 -25.03
CA VAL A 100 -14.93 -2.62 -25.11
C VAL A 100 -15.96 -3.47 -25.86
N ASN A 101 -15.50 -4.48 -26.62
CA ASN A 101 -16.36 -5.35 -27.42
C ASN A 101 -16.88 -6.56 -26.64
N ASP A 102 -16.42 -6.79 -25.41
CA ASP A 102 -16.85 -7.91 -24.56
C ASP A 102 -18.22 -7.62 -23.90
N THR A 103 -19.15 -7.03 -24.66
CA THR A 103 -20.48 -6.70 -24.17
C THR A 103 -21.44 -7.87 -24.34
N VAL A 104 -22.25 -8.11 -23.33
CA VAL A 104 -23.22 -9.20 -23.29
C VAL A 104 -24.42 -8.87 -24.19
N VAL A 105 -24.91 -9.88 -24.91
CA VAL A 105 -26.18 -9.79 -25.65
C VAL A 105 -27.35 -10.02 -24.69
N SER A 106 -28.38 -9.16 -24.77
CA SER A 106 -29.59 -9.26 -23.93
C SER A 106 -30.20 -10.67 -23.97
N GLY A 107 -30.27 -11.34 -22.81
CA GLY A 107 -30.84 -12.70 -22.67
C GLY A 107 -29.84 -13.81 -22.32
N MET A 108 -28.56 -13.49 -22.10
CA MET A 108 -27.56 -14.44 -21.64
C MET A 108 -27.76 -14.81 -20.15
N ASN A 109 -27.65 -16.09 -19.81
CA ASN A 109 -27.66 -16.56 -18.43
C ASN A 109 -26.31 -16.26 -17.75
N CYS A 110 -26.29 -15.22 -16.92
CA CYS A 110 -25.07 -14.68 -16.32
C CYS A 110 -24.42 -15.52 -15.20
N ASN A 111 -24.92 -16.72 -14.92
CA ASN A 111 -24.38 -17.70 -13.95
C ASN A 111 -23.87 -17.09 -12.61
N GLY A 112 -24.52 -16.02 -12.14
CA GLY A 112 -24.17 -15.31 -10.90
C GLY A 112 -23.08 -14.22 -10.99
N SER A 113 -22.47 -13.95 -12.15
CA SER A 113 -21.47 -12.88 -12.30
C SER A 113 -22.13 -11.49 -12.30
N SER A 114 -21.67 -10.60 -11.42
CA SER A 114 -22.19 -9.22 -11.36
C SER A 114 -21.82 -8.40 -12.59
N ALA A 115 -20.65 -8.63 -13.20
CA ALA A 115 -20.23 -7.97 -14.43
C ALA A 115 -21.17 -8.25 -15.60
N CYS A 116 -21.62 -9.50 -15.74
CA CYS A 116 -22.54 -9.90 -16.80
C CYS A 116 -23.92 -9.27 -16.63
N ALA A 117 -24.42 -9.14 -15.40
CA ALA A 117 -25.65 -8.41 -15.12
C ALA A 117 -25.57 -6.91 -15.50
N LEU A 118 -24.36 -6.39 -15.69
CA LEU A 118 -24.07 -5.01 -16.11
C LEU A 118 -23.71 -4.87 -17.58
N GLY A 119 -23.87 -5.96 -18.34
CA GLY A 119 -23.68 -5.97 -19.78
C GLY A 119 -22.24 -6.24 -20.24
N TYR A 120 -21.36 -6.78 -19.40
CA TYR A 120 -19.99 -7.15 -19.77
C TYR A 120 -19.68 -8.61 -19.41
N ASP A 121 -19.10 -9.37 -20.35
CA ASP A 121 -18.71 -10.76 -20.13
C ASP A 121 -17.19 -10.87 -19.96
N PHE A 122 -16.73 -11.09 -18.72
CA PHE A 122 -15.33 -11.35 -18.41
C PHE A 122 -15.06 -12.84 -18.14
N SER A 123 -15.95 -13.75 -18.57
CA SER A 123 -15.80 -15.20 -18.34
C SER A 123 -14.50 -15.76 -18.93
N SER A 124 -13.96 -15.14 -19.97
CA SER A 124 -12.67 -15.48 -20.57
C SER A 124 -11.52 -15.44 -19.55
N CYS A 125 -11.58 -14.58 -18.53
CA CYS A 125 -10.55 -14.47 -17.49
C CYS A 125 -10.39 -15.73 -16.62
N LYS A 126 -11.31 -16.69 -16.69
CA LYS A 126 -11.15 -18.00 -16.04
C LYS A 126 -10.15 -18.90 -16.75
N PHE A 127 -9.99 -18.72 -18.06
CA PHE A 127 -9.16 -19.58 -18.91
C PHE A 127 -7.88 -18.89 -19.38
N GLN A 128 -7.83 -17.56 -19.33
CA GLN A 128 -6.67 -16.75 -19.71
C GLN A 128 -6.40 -15.68 -18.66
N THR A 129 -5.13 -15.26 -18.54
CA THR A 129 -4.75 -14.14 -17.68
C THR A 129 -5.32 -12.84 -18.24
N CYS A 130 -5.99 -12.07 -17.39
CA CYS A 130 -6.55 -10.77 -17.74
C CYS A 130 -5.63 -9.63 -17.26
N ASP A 131 -5.63 -8.49 -17.95
CA ASP A 131 -4.71 -7.38 -17.66
C ASP A 131 -5.31 -6.34 -16.69
N TYR A 132 -6.64 -6.38 -16.48
CA TYR A 132 -7.38 -5.41 -15.67
C TYR A 132 -8.22 -6.11 -14.58
N GLY A 133 -8.84 -5.29 -13.72
CA GLY A 133 -9.53 -5.73 -12.51
C GLY A 133 -8.69 -5.58 -11.24
N LEU A 134 -9.31 -5.81 -10.08
CA LEU A 134 -8.67 -5.73 -8.76
C LEU A 134 -7.50 -6.69 -8.61
N MET A 135 -7.57 -7.88 -9.23
CA MET A 135 -6.58 -8.93 -9.03
C MET A 135 -5.33 -8.75 -9.91
N ASN A 136 -5.50 -8.20 -11.13
CA ASN A 136 -4.41 -8.14 -12.11
C ASN A 136 -3.77 -6.75 -12.22
N ASN A 137 -4.48 -5.68 -11.85
CA ASN A 137 -4.01 -4.31 -12.09
C ASN A 137 -3.76 -3.52 -10.80
N PHE A 138 -2.49 -3.33 -10.45
CA PHE A 138 -2.08 -2.55 -9.28
C PHE A 138 -2.41 -1.05 -9.36
N GLN A 139 -2.77 -0.54 -10.54
CA GLN A 139 -3.12 0.87 -10.79
C GLN A 139 -4.64 1.11 -10.86
N VAL A 140 -5.47 0.18 -10.34
CA VAL A 140 -6.92 0.34 -10.26
C VAL A 140 -7.33 1.66 -9.60
N MET A 141 -6.65 2.10 -8.54
CA MET A 141 -6.99 3.37 -7.86
C MET A 141 -6.82 4.60 -8.78
N SER A 142 -5.83 4.58 -9.67
CA SER A 142 -5.64 5.63 -10.68
C SER A 142 -6.72 5.60 -11.77
N MET A 143 -7.19 4.39 -12.13
CA MET A 143 -8.27 4.20 -13.10
C MET A 143 -9.64 4.66 -12.57
N VAL A 144 -9.94 4.39 -11.30
CA VAL A 144 -11.17 4.81 -10.62
C VAL A 144 -11.22 6.33 -10.43
N SER A 145 -10.06 6.96 -10.19
CA SER A 145 -9.93 8.41 -10.02
C SER A 145 -10.49 9.23 -11.19
N GLY A 146 -11.02 10.42 -10.87
CA GLY A 146 -11.40 11.41 -11.87
C GLY A 146 -10.19 12.03 -12.59
N PHE A 147 -9.05 12.11 -11.92
CA PHE A 147 -7.80 12.64 -12.48
C PHE A 147 -6.61 11.76 -12.03
N GLY A 148 -6.24 10.82 -12.91
CA GLY A 148 -5.17 9.84 -12.66
C GLY A 148 -3.83 10.44 -12.21
N PRO A 149 -3.31 11.52 -12.85
CA PRO A 149 -2.03 12.10 -12.48
C PRO A 149 -1.93 12.59 -11.02
N LEU A 150 -3.05 13.01 -10.41
CA LEU A 150 -3.05 13.41 -9.00
C LEU A 150 -2.86 12.23 -8.05
N ILE A 151 -3.39 11.05 -8.41
CA ILE A 151 -3.13 9.81 -7.63
C ILE A 151 -1.66 9.45 -7.73
N THR A 152 -1.08 9.49 -8.92
CA THR A 152 0.35 9.23 -9.13
C THR A 152 1.22 10.22 -8.34
N ALA A 153 0.88 11.51 -8.33
CA ALA A 153 1.57 12.51 -7.52
C ALA A 153 1.45 12.23 -6.01
N GLY A 154 0.27 11.79 -5.55
CA GLY A 154 0.06 11.35 -4.17
C GLY A 154 0.92 10.15 -3.78
N ILE A 155 1.04 9.15 -4.68
CA ILE A 155 1.92 7.99 -4.48
C ILE A 155 3.37 8.44 -4.32
N PHE A 156 3.86 9.33 -5.19
CA PHE A 156 5.22 9.88 -5.07
C PHE A 156 5.42 10.63 -3.75
N SER A 157 4.47 11.46 -3.35
CA SER A 157 4.53 12.19 -2.08
C SER A 157 4.58 11.26 -0.87
N ALA A 158 3.68 10.27 -0.82
CA ALA A 158 3.61 9.31 0.29
C ALA A 158 4.88 8.45 0.37
N THR A 159 5.32 7.88 -0.76
CA THR A 159 6.50 7.01 -0.80
C THR A 159 7.78 7.76 -0.43
N LEU A 160 8.00 8.95 -0.98
CA LEU A 160 9.18 9.76 -0.68
C LEU A 160 9.17 10.26 0.77
N SER A 161 8.00 10.66 1.30
CA SER A 161 7.87 11.11 2.69
C SER A 161 8.23 9.99 3.67
N SER A 162 7.65 8.80 3.50
CA SER A 162 7.94 7.64 4.35
C SER A 162 9.39 7.16 4.22
N ALA A 163 9.96 7.19 3.01
CA ALA A 163 11.35 6.82 2.77
C ALA A 163 12.32 7.79 3.47
N LEU A 164 12.11 9.10 3.35
CA LEU A 164 12.94 10.11 4.01
C LEU A 164 12.83 10.03 5.54
N ALA A 165 11.62 9.83 6.07
CA ALA A 165 11.42 9.65 7.51
C ALA A 165 12.19 8.41 8.04
N SER A 166 12.21 7.31 7.28
CA SER A 166 12.93 6.09 7.64
C SER A 166 14.45 6.27 7.51
N LEU A 167 14.90 6.98 6.47
CA LEU A 167 16.32 7.26 6.23
C LEU A 167 16.95 8.13 7.32
N VAL A 168 16.18 9.08 7.88
CA VAL A 168 16.66 9.95 8.97
C VAL A 168 16.52 9.30 10.34
N SER A 169 15.49 8.48 10.56
CA SER A 169 15.23 7.87 11.86
C SER A 169 16.18 6.72 12.19
N ALA A 170 16.43 5.79 11.26
CA ALA A 170 17.23 4.60 11.54
C ALA A 170 18.68 4.90 11.99
N PRO A 171 19.44 5.80 11.36
CA PRO A 171 20.78 6.16 11.81
C PRO A 171 20.82 6.82 13.18
N LYS A 172 19.80 7.64 13.51
CA LYS A 172 19.70 8.32 14.82
C LYS A 172 19.47 7.33 15.95
N VAL A 173 18.54 6.39 15.76
CA VAL A 173 18.30 5.31 16.73
C VAL A 173 19.55 4.44 16.89
N PHE A 174 20.20 4.08 15.78
CA PHE A 174 21.42 3.29 15.79
C PHE A 174 22.58 4.00 16.52
N GLN A 175 22.73 5.31 16.32
CA GLN A 175 23.72 6.11 17.02
C GLN A 175 23.45 6.19 18.52
N ALA A 176 22.20 6.39 18.93
CA ALA A 176 21.81 6.39 20.34
C ALA A 176 22.18 5.06 21.01
N LEU A 177 21.82 3.94 20.37
CA LEU A 177 22.18 2.60 20.83
C LEU A 177 23.70 2.41 20.97
N CYS A 178 24.48 2.93 20.02
CA CYS A 178 25.93 2.82 20.05
C CYS A 178 26.58 3.70 21.15
N LYS A 179 25.94 4.80 21.56
CA LYS A 179 26.40 5.66 22.67
C LYS A 179 26.21 4.98 24.03
N ASP A 180 25.20 4.12 24.14
CA ASP A 180 24.92 3.37 25.38
C ASP A 180 25.95 2.26 25.66
N ASN A 181 26.96 2.07 24.79
CA ASN A 181 28.07 1.12 24.98
C ASN A 181 27.65 -0.33 25.26
N ILE A 182 26.41 -0.70 24.91
CA ILE A 182 25.89 -2.07 25.07
C ILE A 182 26.75 -3.07 24.28
N TYR A 183 27.18 -2.68 23.07
CA TYR A 183 28.04 -3.47 22.20
C TYR A 183 29.37 -2.76 21.92
N ARG A 184 30.46 -3.26 22.50
CA ARG A 184 31.80 -2.64 22.39
C ARG A 184 32.34 -2.61 20.95
N ALA A 185 31.92 -3.55 20.09
CA ALA A 185 32.27 -3.57 18.68
C ALA A 185 31.61 -2.46 17.85
N LEU A 186 30.43 -1.98 18.28
CA LEU A 186 29.64 -0.98 17.53
C LEU A 186 29.93 0.47 17.94
N HIS A 187 30.78 0.69 18.94
CA HIS A 187 31.17 2.02 19.41
C HIS A 187 31.75 2.92 18.30
N PHE A 188 32.29 2.33 17.22
CA PHE A 188 32.72 3.07 16.03
C PHE A 188 31.60 3.94 15.42
N PHE A 189 30.34 3.52 15.50
CA PHE A 189 29.19 4.24 14.95
C PHE A 189 28.60 5.29 15.91
N ALA A 190 29.04 5.33 17.17
CA ALA A 190 28.57 6.30 18.16
C ALA A 190 29.04 7.73 17.88
N LYS A 191 30.13 7.90 17.11
CA LYS A 191 30.73 9.21 16.81
C LYS A 191 29.83 10.05 15.90
N GLY A 192 29.25 11.10 16.46
CA GLY A 192 28.56 12.14 15.71
C GLY A 192 29.53 13.14 15.07
N TYR A 193 29.09 13.76 13.97
CA TYR A 193 29.86 14.76 13.23
C TYR A 193 29.07 16.07 13.10
N GLY A 194 29.79 17.20 13.03
CA GLY A 194 29.19 18.54 12.86
C GLY A 194 28.57 19.13 14.14
N LYS A 195 27.95 20.31 14.01
CA LYS A 195 27.32 21.04 15.14
C LYS A 195 26.12 20.31 15.73
N ASN A 196 25.44 19.48 14.93
CA ASN A 196 24.20 18.78 15.31
C ASN A 196 24.43 17.30 15.68
N ASN A 197 25.69 16.86 15.87
CA ASN A 197 26.04 15.48 16.21
C ASN A 197 25.48 14.40 15.27
N GLU A 198 25.46 14.66 13.96
CA GLU A 198 24.83 13.77 13.00
C GLU A 198 25.62 12.46 12.77
N PRO A 199 24.94 11.30 12.66
CA PRO A 199 25.58 9.99 12.48
C PRO A 199 25.92 9.70 11.02
N ILE A 200 26.91 10.40 10.44
CA ILE A 200 27.33 10.19 9.03
C ILE A 200 27.66 8.72 8.73
N ARG A 201 28.34 8.02 9.65
CA ARG A 201 28.66 6.60 9.51
C ARG A 201 27.41 5.71 9.51
N GLY A 202 26.41 6.08 10.32
CA GLY A 202 25.11 5.42 10.35
C GLY A 202 24.37 5.60 9.02
N TYR A 203 24.35 6.82 8.47
CA TYR A 203 23.75 7.10 7.15
C TYR A 203 24.37 6.26 6.04
N ILE A 204 25.70 6.14 6.00
CA ILE A 204 26.40 5.30 5.02
C ILE A 204 26.02 3.83 5.17
N LEU A 205 25.95 3.32 6.41
CA LEU A 205 25.55 1.94 6.66
C LEU A 205 24.11 1.67 6.18
N THR A 206 23.16 2.54 6.56
CA THR A 206 21.77 2.41 6.11
C THR A 206 21.63 2.51 4.61
N PHE A 207 22.43 3.37 3.95
CA PHE A 207 22.43 3.51 2.50
C PHE A 207 22.90 2.22 1.81
N LEU A 208 24.00 1.60 2.29
CA LEU A 208 24.50 0.34 1.72
C LEU A 208 23.52 -0.81 1.91
N ILE A 209 22.88 -0.92 3.08
CA ILE A 209 21.86 -1.93 3.34
C ILE A 209 20.65 -1.71 2.43
N ALA A 210 20.14 -0.48 2.35
CA ALA A 210 19.02 -0.13 1.48
C ALA A 210 19.33 -0.44 0.01
N LEU A 211 20.53 -0.11 -0.46
CA LEU A 211 20.97 -0.42 -1.82
C LEU A 211 21.00 -1.94 -2.08
N GLY A 212 21.44 -2.74 -1.11
CA GLY A 212 21.38 -4.21 -1.18
C GLY A 212 19.96 -4.75 -1.38
N PHE A 213 18.97 -4.21 -0.65
CA PHE A 213 17.57 -4.61 -0.80
C PHE A 213 16.93 -4.09 -2.10
N ILE A 214 17.30 -2.89 -2.55
CA ILE A 214 16.80 -2.32 -3.83
C ILE A 214 17.19 -3.22 -5.02
N LEU A 215 18.37 -3.85 -4.98
CA LEU A 215 18.84 -4.76 -6.04
C LEU A 215 17.97 -6.02 -6.22
N ILE A 216 17.13 -6.39 -5.23
CA ILE A 216 16.20 -7.53 -5.35
C ILE A 216 15.06 -7.23 -6.34
N ALA A 217 14.70 -5.95 -6.53
CA ALA A 217 13.75 -5.45 -7.52
C ALA A 217 12.34 -6.10 -7.54
N LYS A 218 11.89 -6.70 -6.42
CA LYS A 218 10.54 -7.29 -6.26
C LYS A 218 9.91 -6.89 -4.92
N LEU A 219 8.90 -6.03 -4.96
CA LEU A 219 8.24 -5.50 -3.77
C LEU A 219 7.56 -6.60 -2.93
N ASN A 220 6.88 -7.55 -3.58
CA ASN A 220 6.18 -8.65 -2.90
C ASN A 220 7.13 -9.61 -2.15
N THR A 221 8.43 -9.63 -2.48
CA THR A 221 9.44 -10.40 -1.76
C THR A 221 10.04 -9.61 -0.59
N ILE A 222 10.08 -8.28 -0.70
CA ILE A 222 10.65 -7.39 0.32
C ILE A 222 9.64 -7.14 1.45
N ALA A 223 8.34 -6.99 1.14
CA ALA A 223 7.32 -6.66 2.14
C ALA A 223 7.24 -7.68 3.31
N PRO A 224 7.32 -9.00 3.08
CA PRO A 224 7.37 -9.98 4.18
C PRO A 224 8.64 -9.92 5.04
N ILE A 225 9.75 -9.36 4.53
CA ILE A 225 11.00 -9.23 5.32
C ILE A 225 10.88 -8.09 6.34
N ILE A 226 10.03 -7.10 6.06
CA ILE A 226 9.80 -5.93 6.92
C ILE A 226 8.77 -6.23 8.01
N SER A 227 7.92 -7.24 7.79
CA SER A 227 6.81 -7.63 8.69
C SER A 227 7.25 -8.62 9.75
#